data_AF-A0A392V353-F1
#
_entry.id   AF-A0A392V353-F1
#
_cell.length_a   1.000
_cell.length_b   1.000
_cell.length_c   1.000
_cell.angle_alpha   90.00
_cell.angle_beta   90.00
_cell.angle_gamma   90.00
#
_symmetry.space_group_name_H-M   'P 1'
#
loop_
_entity.id
_entity.type
_entity.pdbx_description
1 polymer ?
#
loop_
_entity_poly.entity_id
_entity_poly.type
_entity_poly.pdbx_seq_one_letter_code
_entity_poly.pdbx_strand_id
1 'polypeptide(L)' 'MARVVEFIKDITDRKDLWKIVVKVKDKWSATKEGKGYFELVVVDSN' A
#
# COMPACT_ATOMS: atom_id res chain seq x y z
N MET A 1 -10.61 -9.80 17.07
CA MET A 1 -11.32 -8.56 16.69
C MET A 1 -10.95 -8.24 15.25
N ALA A 2 -11.92 -8.14 14.33
CA ALA A 2 -11.61 -7.89 12.92
C ALA A 2 -11.06 -6.46 12.75
N ARG A 3 -9.88 -6.32 12.13
CA ARG A 3 -9.28 -5.01 11.85
C ARG A 3 -10.12 -4.27 10.80
N VAL A 4 -10.52 -3.05 11.11
CA VAL A 4 -11.29 -2.17 10.21
C VAL A 4 -10.51 -1.95 8.92
N VAL A 5 -11.21 -1.98 7.78
CA VAL A 5 -10.61 -1.62 6.48
C VAL A 5 -10.70 -0.11 6.32
N GLU A 6 -9.57 0.52 6.02
CA GLU A 6 -9.43 1.98 5.90
C GLU A 6 -9.12 2.39 4.45
N PHE A 7 -9.35 3.67 4.12
CA PHE A 7 -8.98 4.24 2.82
C PHE A 7 -7.53 4.72 2.81
N ILE A 8 -6.94 4.82 1.63
CA ILE A 8 -5.58 5.33 1.41
C ILE A 8 -5.44 6.76 1.97
N LYS A 9 -6.46 7.60 1.78
CA LYS A 9 -6.47 8.99 2.28
C LYS A 9 -6.34 9.11 3.80
N ASP A 10 -6.68 8.04 4.52
CA ASP A 10 -6.65 8.04 5.97
C ASP A 10 -5.25 7.67 6.49
N ILE A 11 -4.32 7.19 5.64
CA ILE A 11 -2.94 6.77 5.97
C ILE A 11 -2.14 7.88 6.67
N THR A 12 -1.65 7.57 7.88
CA THR A 12 -0.82 8.46 8.71
C THR A 12 0.20 7.67 9.52
N ASP A 13 1.24 8.36 10.00
CA ASP A 13 2.28 7.75 10.85
C ASP A 13 1.88 7.61 12.33
N ARG A 14 0.62 7.94 12.69
CA ARG A 14 0.14 7.91 14.08
C ARG A 14 -0.30 6.53 14.57
N LYS A 15 -0.34 5.53 13.67
CA LYS A 15 -0.77 4.15 13.96
C LYS A 15 0.29 3.18 13.43
N ASP A 16 0.56 2.14 14.21
CA ASP A 16 1.56 1.12 13.83
C ASP A 16 1.12 0.26 12.64
N LEU A 17 -0.19 0.04 12.48
CA LEU A 17 -0.71 -0.97 11.56
C LEU A 17 -2.04 -0.59 10.91
N TRP A 18 -2.14 -0.89 9.63
CA TRP A 18 -3.22 -0.50 8.72
C TRP A 18 -3.74 -1.73 7.98
N LYS A 19 -5.02 -1.71 7.58
CA LYS A 19 -5.57 -2.69 6.64
C LYS A 19 -6.35 -1.96 5.55
N ILE A 20 -5.93 -2.12 4.30
CA ILE A 20 -6.52 -1.45 3.14
C ILE A 20 -6.92 -2.49 2.07
N VAL A 21 -7.92 -2.16 1.26
CA VAL A 21 -8.32 -2.93 0.08
C VAL A 21 -8.08 -2.05 -1.13
N VAL A 22 -7.25 -2.53 -2.06
CA VAL A 22 -6.78 -1.75 -3.21
C VAL A 22 -6.82 -2.54 -4.50
N LYS A 23 -6.92 -1.82 -5.62
CA LYS A 23 -6.66 -2.32 -6.97
C LYS A 23 -5.29 -1.86 -7.43
N VAL A 24 -4.47 -2.79 -7.91
CA VAL A 24 -3.19 -2.47 -8.57
C VAL A 24 -3.48 -1.92 -9.97
N LYS A 25 -2.94 -0.74 -10.27
CA LYS A 25 -3.01 -0.07 -11.57
C LYS A 25 -1.77 -0.34 -12.41
N ASP A 26 -0.60 -0.31 -11.76
CA ASP A 26 0.68 -0.53 -12.40
C ASP A 26 1.67 -1.21 -11.44
N LYS A 27 2.64 -1.92 -11.98
CA LYS A 27 3.68 -2.66 -11.25
C LYS A 27 4.95 -2.75 -12.09
N TRP A 28 6.09 -2.38 -11.50
CA TRP A 28 7.40 -2.62 -12.10
C TRP A 28 8.42 -3.11 -11.06
N SER A 29 9.47 -3.77 -11.55
CA SER A 29 10.63 -4.17 -10.75
C SER A 29 11.63 -3.02 -10.68
N ALA A 30 12.23 -2.83 -9.51
CA ALA A 30 13.29 -1.88 -9.27
C ALA A 30 14.42 -2.53 -8.46
N THR A 31 15.61 -1.93 -8.50
CA THR A 31 16.77 -2.39 -7.74
C THR A 31 17.37 -1.21 -7.01
N LYS A 32 17.57 -1.34 -5.69
CA LYS A 32 18.22 -0.34 -4.85
C LYS A 32 19.23 -1.05 -3.96
N GLU A 33 20.47 -0.57 -3.94
CA GLU A 33 21.57 -1.14 -3.15
C GLU A 33 21.77 -2.66 -3.44
N GLY A 34 21.61 -3.06 -4.70
CA GLY A 34 21.73 -4.46 -5.13
C GLY A 34 20.57 -5.36 -4.71
N LYS A 35 19.55 -4.84 -4.01
CA LYS A 35 18.34 -5.58 -3.63
C LYS A 35 17.20 -5.25 -4.59
N GLY A 36 16.59 -6.29 -5.16
CA GLY A 36 15.40 -6.17 -6.01
C GLY A 36 14.13 -5.97 -5.17
N TYR A 37 13.23 -5.13 -5.65
CA TYR A 37 11.91 -4.88 -5.07
C TYR A 37 10.89 -4.54 -6.17
N PHE A 38 9.61 -4.45 -5.80
CA PHE A 38 8.56 -4.00 -6.69
C PHE A 38 8.00 -2.67 -6.21
N GLU A 39 7.73 -1.79 -7.17
CA GLU A 39 6.96 -0.57 -6.95
C GLU A 39 5.58 -0.78 -7.58
N LEU A 40 4.55 -0.22 -6.93
CA LEU A 40 3.14 -0.45 -7.27
C LEU A 40 2.41 0.89 -7.24
N VAL A 41 1.59 1.15 -8.27
CA VAL A 41 0.56 2.19 -8.21
C VAL A 41 -0.75 1.51 -7.84
N VAL A 42 -1.35 1.93 -6.73
CA VAL A 42 -2.59 1.36 -6.22
C VAL A 42 -3.65 2.44 -6.04
N VAL A 43 -4.92 2.07 -6.21
CA VAL A 43 -6.07 2.91 -5.92
C VAL A 43 -7.04 2.14 -5.03
N ASP A 44 -7.73 2.83 -4.12
CA ASP A 44 -8.86 2.27 -3.41
C ASP A 44 -10.18 2.60 -4.16
N SER A 45 -11.32 2.35 -3.53
CA SER A 45 -12.63 2.49 -4.16
C SER A 45 -13.21 3.91 -4.13
N ASN A 46 -12.45 4.92 -3.68
CA ASN A 46 -12.93 6.30 -3.58
C ASN A 46 -12.61 7.12 -4.84
#